data_AF-A0A2Z4WCQ4-F1
#
_entry.id   AF-A0A2Z4WCQ4-F1
#
_cell.length_a   1.000
_cell.length_b   1.000
_cell.length_c   1.000
_cell.angle_alpha   90.00
_cell.angle_beta   90.00
_cell.angle_gamma   90.00
#
_symmetry.space_group_name_H-M   'P 1'
#
loop_
_entity.id
_entity.type
_entity.pdbx_description
1 polymer ?
#
loop_
_entity_poly.entity_id
_entity_poly.type
_entity_poly.pdbx_seq_one_letter_code
_entity_poly.pdbx_strand_id
1 'polypeptide(L)'
;MTRKSKFIAGILSFFPGAGHMYLGLFNRGLFFMSIFIFVTIMNKILCFDGMKVWITAPIIIYTFFDAIDSAGKISNGLYVPDDLDILKKLKINEYMKNSQGSEENDEILLNNQKERVSNIVGVFLIIIGVLGAFNVILSYIPWLWDVINIIKRYIVPVVFILLGIYILRKK
;
A
#
# COMPACT_ATOMS: atom_id res chain seq x y z
N MET A 1 -17.82 -26.87 2.83
CA MET A 1 -16.87 -25.85 2.30
C MET A 1 -16.48 -26.24 0.89
N THR A 2 -16.76 -25.41 -0.11
CA THR A 2 -16.36 -25.68 -1.50
C THR A 2 -14.83 -25.62 -1.60
N ARG A 3 -14.21 -26.69 -2.13
CA ARG A 3 -12.76 -26.79 -2.25
C ARG A 3 -12.29 -25.73 -3.26
N LYS A 4 -11.67 -24.65 -2.79
CA LYS A 4 -11.06 -23.63 -3.66
C LYS A 4 -9.92 -24.26 -4.44
N SER A 5 -9.81 -23.97 -5.74
CA SER A 5 -8.78 -24.57 -6.58
C SER A 5 -7.47 -23.80 -6.46
N LYS A 6 -6.38 -24.53 -6.17
CA LYS A 6 -5.01 -23.98 -6.15
C LYS A 6 -4.62 -23.36 -7.49
N PHE A 7 -5.10 -23.95 -8.58
CA PHE A 7 -4.83 -23.48 -9.93
C PHE A 7 -5.45 -22.10 -10.21
N ILE A 8 -6.72 -21.92 -9.82
CA ILE A 8 -7.39 -20.61 -9.93
C ILE A 8 -6.72 -19.58 -9.01
N ALA A 9 -6.36 -19.96 -7.78
CA ALA A 9 -5.65 -19.07 -6.86
C ALA A 9 -4.31 -18.60 -7.44
N GLY A 10 -3.56 -19.49 -8.11
CA GLY A 10 -2.30 -19.21 -8.81
C GLY A 10 -2.49 -18.26 -10.00
N ILE A 11 -3.50 -18.49 -10.84
CA ILE A 11 -3.80 -17.58 -11.97
C ILE A 11 -4.18 -16.18 -11.45
N LEU A 12 -5.01 -16.12 -10.41
CA LEU A 12 -5.43 -14.84 -9.85
C LEU A 12 -4.28 -14.08 -9.17
N SER A 13 -3.24 -14.77 -8.69
CA SER A 13 -2.12 -14.12 -8.01
C SER A 13 -1.20 -13.32 -8.93
N PHE A 14 -1.34 -13.44 -10.26
CA PHE A 14 -0.69 -12.51 -11.19
C PHE A 14 -1.14 -11.05 -10.97
N PHE A 15 -2.35 -10.87 -10.43
CA PHE A 15 -2.76 -9.60 -9.85
C PHE A 15 -2.43 -9.64 -8.35
N PRO A 16 -1.43 -8.86 -7.88
CA PRO A 16 -0.95 -8.94 -6.51
C PRO A 16 -2.11 -8.75 -5.53
N GLY A 17 -2.31 -9.76 -4.67
CA GLY A 17 -3.38 -9.80 -3.66
C GLY A 17 -4.71 -10.45 -4.09
N ALA A 18 -5.00 -10.62 -5.37
CA ALA A 18 -6.27 -11.21 -5.81
C ALA A 18 -6.36 -12.73 -5.52
N GLY A 19 -5.23 -13.45 -5.60
CA GLY A 19 -5.15 -14.86 -5.21
C GLY A 19 -5.54 -15.10 -3.75
N HIS A 20 -5.09 -14.23 -2.84
CA HIS A 20 -5.45 -14.26 -1.41
C HIS A 20 -6.94 -14.01 -1.19
N MET A 21 -7.52 -13.02 -1.87
CA MET A 21 -8.96 -12.74 -1.77
C MET A 21 -9.82 -13.92 -2.25
N TYR A 22 -9.41 -14.62 -3.30
CA TYR A 22 -10.12 -15.81 -3.79
C TYR A 22 -10.17 -16.95 -2.76
N LEU A 23 -9.11 -17.07 -1.97
CA LEU A 23 -8.98 -18.03 -0.88
C LEU A 23 -9.72 -17.61 0.39
N GLY A 24 -10.31 -16.41 0.43
CA GLY A 24 -10.97 -15.84 1.61
C GLY A 24 -10.03 -15.09 2.55
N LEU A 25 -8.77 -14.87 2.17
CA LEU A 25 -7.81 -14.05 2.90
C LEU A 25 -7.87 -12.59 2.41
N PHE A 26 -8.91 -11.89 2.84
CA PHE A 26 -9.21 -10.54 2.36
C PHE A 26 -8.17 -9.51 2.82
N ASN A 27 -7.76 -9.57 4.09
CA ASN A 27 -6.82 -8.59 4.64
C ASN A 27 -5.44 -8.72 4.01
N ARG A 28 -4.94 -9.96 3.84
CA ARG A 28 -3.68 -10.21 3.12
C ARG A 28 -3.76 -9.73 1.68
N GLY A 29 -4.87 -10.02 1.00
CA GLY A 29 -5.10 -9.56 -0.36
C GLY A 29 -5.05 -8.03 -0.49
N LEU A 30 -5.76 -7.32 0.39
CA LEU A 30 -5.75 -5.86 0.42
C LEU A 30 -4.37 -5.27 0.70
N PHE A 31 -3.60 -5.90 1.59
CA PHE A 31 -2.25 -5.45 1.92
C PHE A 31 -1.32 -5.50 0.70
N PHE A 32 -1.32 -6.63 -0.01
CA PHE A 32 -0.52 -6.78 -1.23
C PHE A 32 -0.96 -5.86 -2.36
N MET A 33 -2.28 -5.67 -2.53
CA MET A 33 -2.80 -4.65 -3.46
C MET A 33 -2.34 -3.24 -3.07
N SER A 34 -2.38 -2.91 -1.79
CA SER A 34 -1.99 -1.58 -1.29
C SER A 34 -0.50 -1.31 -1.50
N ILE A 35 0.37 -2.30 -1.24
CA ILE A 35 1.80 -2.22 -1.52
C ILE A 35 2.03 -2.02 -3.02
N PHE A 36 1.36 -2.81 -3.87
CA PHE A 36 1.54 -2.71 -5.31
C PHE A 36 1.13 -1.34 -5.86
N ILE A 37 0.00 -0.80 -5.39
CA ILE A 37 -0.48 0.54 -5.75
C ILE A 37 0.51 1.60 -5.24
N PHE A 38 0.94 1.50 -3.99
CA PHE A 38 1.89 2.43 -3.40
C PHE A 38 3.21 2.48 -4.18
N VAL A 39 3.79 1.31 -4.48
CA VAL A 39 5.02 1.18 -5.26
C VAL A 39 4.83 1.75 -6.67
N THR A 40 3.67 1.52 -7.30
CA THR A 40 3.38 2.06 -8.63
C THR A 40 3.28 3.59 -8.62
N ILE A 41 2.61 4.16 -7.61
CA ILE A 41 2.51 5.62 -7.43
C ILE A 41 3.89 6.22 -7.13
N MET A 42 4.68 5.60 -6.25
CA MET A 42 6.04 6.04 -5.93
C MET A 42 6.95 6.01 -7.15
N ASN A 43 6.89 4.97 -7.98
CA ASN A 43 7.65 4.92 -9.23
C ASN A 43 7.31 6.08 -10.17
N LYS A 44 6.02 6.46 -10.25
CA LYS A 44 5.57 7.60 -11.07
C LYS A 44 6.09 8.94 -10.53
N ILE A 45 6.23 9.08 -9.21
CA ILE A 45 6.75 10.29 -8.57
C ILE A 45 8.27 10.40 -8.73
N LEU A 46 8.97 9.27 -8.60
CA LEU A 46 10.44 9.19 -8.63
C LEU A 46 11.02 9.08 -10.05
N CYS A 47 10.16 8.96 -11.09
CA CYS A 47 10.54 8.85 -12.50
C CYS A 47 11.55 7.71 -12.79
N PHE A 48 11.39 6.57 -12.11
CA PHE A 48 12.23 5.38 -12.32
C PHE A 48 11.76 4.57 -13.54
N ASP A 49 11.70 5.20 -14.71
CA ASP A 49 11.12 4.59 -15.92
C ASP A 49 11.87 3.31 -16.36
N GLY A 50 13.17 3.20 -16.06
CA GLY A 50 13.98 2.01 -16.36
C GLY A 50 14.00 0.93 -15.27
N MET A 51 13.55 1.22 -14.05
CA MET A 51 13.69 0.32 -12.88
C MET A 51 12.38 -0.25 -12.34
N LYS A 52 11.23 0.18 -12.88
CA LYS A 52 9.90 -0.29 -12.44
C LYS A 52 9.80 -1.82 -12.35
N VAL A 53 10.23 -2.54 -13.40
CA VAL A 53 10.13 -4.01 -13.46
C VAL A 53 10.96 -4.67 -12.35
N TRP A 54 12.15 -4.12 -12.05
CA TRP A 54 13.04 -4.64 -11.01
C TRP A 54 12.46 -4.49 -9.61
N ILE A 55 11.59 -3.51 -9.39
CA ILE A 55 10.92 -3.30 -8.10
C ILE A 55 9.61 -4.11 -8.02
N THR A 56 8.81 -4.14 -9.09
CA THR A 56 7.50 -4.80 -9.07
C THR A 56 7.57 -6.32 -9.25
N ALA A 57 8.56 -6.85 -9.98
CA ALA A 57 8.65 -8.29 -10.23
C ALA A 57 8.88 -9.11 -8.95
N PRO A 58 9.80 -8.74 -8.03
CA PRO A 58 9.95 -9.45 -6.77
C PRO A 58 8.66 -9.47 -5.93
N ILE A 59 7.89 -8.37 -5.95
CA ILE A 59 6.61 -8.28 -5.23
C ILE A 59 5.61 -9.28 -5.83
N ILE A 60 5.42 -9.28 -7.15
CA ILE A 60 4.48 -10.18 -7.83
C ILE A 60 4.88 -11.63 -7.57
N ILE A 61 6.16 -11.98 -7.74
CA ILE A 61 6.68 -13.33 -7.50
C ILE A 61 6.42 -13.76 -6.06
N TYR A 62 6.73 -12.90 -5.09
CA TYR A 62 6.47 -13.19 -3.67
C TYR A 62 4.98 -13.43 -3.42
N THR A 63 4.11 -12.53 -3.90
CA THR A 63 2.64 -12.68 -3.71
C THR A 63 2.09 -13.93 -4.38
N PHE A 64 2.67 -14.35 -5.50
CA PHE A 64 2.30 -15.56 -6.21
C PHE A 64 2.64 -16.81 -5.41
N PHE A 65 3.89 -16.93 -4.95
CA PHE A 65 4.29 -18.07 -4.12
C PHE A 65 3.52 -18.12 -2.79
N ASP A 66 3.28 -16.97 -2.15
CA ASP A 66 2.52 -16.90 -0.90
C ASP A 66 1.04 -17.31 -1.09
N ALA A 67 0.42 -16.95 -2.22
CA ALA A 67 -0.94 -17.37 -2.56
C ALA A 67 -1.04 -18.89 -2.79
N ILE A 68 -0.06 -19.48 -3.49
CA ILE A 68 -0.01 -20.93 -3.72
C ILE A 68 0.18 -21.69 -2.40
N ASP A 69 1.09 -21.25 -1.54
CA ASP A 69 1.32 -21.86 -0.23
C ASP A 69 0.06 -21.77 0.65
N SER A 70 -0.59 -20.61 0.67
CA SER A 70 -1.86 -20.40 1.38
C SER A 70 -2.96 -21.33 0.84
N ALA A 71 -3.08 -21.48 -0.48
CA ALA A 71 -4.01 -22.42 -1.10
C ALA A 71 -3.69 -23.88 -0.75
N GLY A 72 -2.40 -24.21 -0.65
CA GLY A 72 -1.88 -25.49 -0.18
C GLY A 72 -2.38 -25.82 1.21
N LYS A 73 -2.14 -24.92 2.15
CA LYS A 73 -2.55 -25.04 3.56
C LYS A 73 -4.05 -25.19 3.70
N ILE A 74 -4.84 -24.32 3.06
CA ILE A 74 -6.31 -24.38 3.11
C ILE A 74 -6.83 -25.71 2.55
N SER A 75 -6.26 -26.21 1.45
CA SER A 75 -6.69 -27.48 0.85
C SER A 75 -6.43 -28.69 1.74
N ASN A 76 -5.40 -28.61 2.60
CA ASN A 76 -5.01 -29.64 3.55
C ASN A 76 -5.75 -29.51 4.89
N GLY A 77 -6.70 -28.58 5.01
CA GLY A 77 -7.44 -28.31 6.24
C GLY A 77 -6.63 -27.54 7.30
N LEU A 78 -5.48 -26.98 6.93
CA LEU A 78 -4.68 -26.13 7.82
C LEU A 78 -5.29 -24.74 7.89
N TYR A 79 -5.40 -24.21 9.10
CA TYR A 79 -5.81 -22.82 9.34
C TYR A 79 -4.71 -21.86 8.88
N VAL A 80 -5.06 -20.90 8.04
CA VAL A 80 -4.17 -19.80 7.63
C VAL A 80 -4.72 -18.51 8.24
N PRO A 81 -3.97 -17.85 9.14
CA PRO A 81 -4.42 -16.59 9.73
C PRO A 81 -4.51 -15.49 8.66
N ASP A 82 -5.67 -14.85 8.51
CA ASP A 82 -5.85 -13.67 7.65
C ASP A 82 -5.62 -12.36 8.44
N ASP A 83 -4.91 -12.43 9.55
CA ASP A 83 -4.66 -11.27 10.38
C ASP A 83 -3.42 -10.55 9.86
N LEU A 84 -3.56 -9.27 9.51
CA LEU A 84 -2.40 -8.38 9.43
C LEU A 84 -1.89 -8.19 10.86
N ASP A 85 -0.69 -8.67 11.17
CA ASP A 85 -0.06 -8.51 12.49
C ASP A 85 -0.11 -7.05 13.00
N ILE A 86 -0.05 -6.10 12.07
CA ILE A 86 -0.19 -4.67 12.35
C ILE A 86 -1.61 -4.33 12.81
N LEU A 87 -2.66 -4.84 12.16
CA LEU A 87 -4.05 -4.64 12.58
C LEU A 87 -4.34 -5.31 13.92
N LYS A 88 -3.74 -6.48 14.17
CA LYS A 88 -3.82 -7.15 15.47
C LYS A 88 -3.15 -6.32 16.56
N LYS A 89 -1.94 -5.79 16.30
CA LYS A 89 -1.25 -4.88 17.24
C LYS A 89 -2.03 -3.59 17.48
N LEU A 90 -2.62 -2.99 16.43
CA LEU A 90 -3.44 -1.79 16.55
C LEU A 90 -4.70 -2.04 17.37
N LYS A 91 -5.45 -3.12 17.07
CA LYS A 91 -6.64 -3.50 17.84
C LYS A 91 -6.30 -3.86 19.27
N ILE A 92 -5.26 -4.65 19.52
CA ILE A 92 -4.81 -4.98 20.89
C ILE A 92 -4.47 -3.69 21.66
N ASN A 93 -3.80 -2.73 21.02
CA ASN A 93 -3.46 -1.46 21.66
C ASN A 93 -4.72 -0.62 21.97
N GLU A 94 -5.73 -0.66 21.11
CA GLU A 94 -7.06 -0.06 21.37
C GLU A 94 -7.81 -0.78 22.51
N TYR A 95 -7.85 -2.10 22.53
CA TYR A 95 -8.47 -2.87 23.61
C TYR A 95 -7.80 -2.62 24.97
N MET A 96 -6.47 -2.50 24.99
CA MET A 96 -5.71 -2.15 26.20
C MET A 96 -5.99 -0.72 26.65
N LYS A 97 -6.23 0.20 25.71
CA LYS A 97 -6.54 1.60 26.00
C LYS A 97 -7.98 1.80 26.51
N ASN A 98 -8.92 1.00 26.03
CA ASN A 98 -10.35 1.13 26.35
C ASN A 98 -10.75 0.41 27.65
N SER A 99 -9.92 -0.50 28.16
CA SER A 99 -10.22 -1.24 29.41
C SER A 99 -10.21 -0.38 30.69
N GLN A 100 -10.04 0.95 30.62
CA GLN A 100 -9.88 1.81 31.79
C GLN A 100 -10.78 3.05 31.88
N GLY A 101 -11.82 3.24 31.04
CA GLY A 101 -12.87 4.23 31.35
C GLY A 101 -13.66 4.85 30.18
N SER A 102 -14.32 4.04 29.34
CA SER A 102 -14.48 4.41 27.92
C SER A 102 -15.84 4.03 27.29
N GLU A 103 -16.99 4.31 27.92
CA GLU A 103 -18.29 4.11 27.22
C GLU A 103 -18.97 5.42 26.79
N GLU A 104 -18.97 6.48 27.61
CA GLU A 104 -19.65 7.75 27.28
C GLU A 104 -18.72 8.76 26.57
N ASN A 105 -17.45 8.83 26.99
CA ASN A 105 -16.45 9.67 26.35
C ASN A 105 -16.00 9.11 24.99
N ASP A 106 -16.15 7.81 24.77
CA ASP A 106 -15.71 7.15 23.54
C ASP A 106 -16.59 7.47 22.35
N GLU A 107 -17.90 7.63 22.52
CA GLU A 107 -18.80 7.97 21.42
C GLU A 107 -18.54 9.40 20.90
N ILE A 108 -18.28 10.34 21.82
CA ILE A 108 -17.92 11.74 21.51
C ILE A 108 -16.50 11.82 20.91
N LEU A 109 -15.54 11.04 21.42
CA LEU A 109 -14.18 10.98 20.87
C LEU A 109 -14.17 10.30 19.48
N LEU A 110 -14.97 9.26 19.29
CA LEU A 110 -15.06 8.53 18.02
C LEU A 110 -15.77 9.37 16.97
N ASN A 111 -16.79 10.15 17.32
CA ASN A 111 -17.42 11.08 16.37
C ASN A 111 -16.44 12.22 15.98
N ASN A 112 -15.75 12.81 16.95
CA ASN A 112 -14.72 13.83 16.69
C ASN A 112 -13.53 13.28 15.88
N GLN A 113 -13.10 12.04 16.15
CA GLN A 113 -12.03 11.39 15.41
C GLN A 113 -12.47 11.03 13.99
N LYS A 114 -13.69 10.51 13.82
CA LYS A 114 -14.27 10.17 12.52
C LYS A 114 -14.46 11.42 11.66
N GLU A 115 -14.88 12.53 12.26
CA GLU A 115 -14.96 13.84 11.60
C GLU A 115 -13.57 14.36 11.20
N ARG A 116 -12.58 14.28 12.09
CA ARG A 116 -11.18 14.65 11.78
C ARG A 116 -10.59 13.80 10.65
N VAL A 117 -10.81 12.49 10.67
CA VAL A 117 -10.36 11.57 9.61
C VAL A 117 -11.07 11.89 8.30
N SER A 118 -12.39 12.12 8.31
CA SER A 118 -13.16 12.51 7.11
C SER A 118 -12.65 13.81 6.51
N ASN A 119 -12.37 14.82 7.34
CA ASN A 119 -11.85 16.11 6.88
C ASN A 119 -10.43 15.98 6.30
N ILE A 120 -9.56 15.19 6.92
CA ILE A 120 -8.21 14.90 6.39
C ILE A 120 -8.32 14.18 5.04
N VAL A 121 -9.18 13.16 4.95
CA VAL A 121 -9.42 12.41 3.70
C VAL A 121 -9.98 13.34 2.61
N GLY A 122 -10.90 14.23 2.97
CA GLY A 122 -11.46 15.24 2.07
C GLY A 122 -10.41 16.21 1.53
N VAL A 123 -9.55 16.76 2.40
CA VAL A 123 -8.43 17.62 2.00
C VAL A 123 -7.46 16.87 1.09
N PHE A 124 -7.17 15.61 1.39
CA PHE A 124 -6.27 14.78 0.57
C PHE A 124 -6.84 14.55 -0.83
N LEU A 125 -8.14 14.25 -0.94
CA LEU A 125 -8.85 14.12 -2.22
C LEU A 125 -8.80 15.40 -3.04
N ILE A 126 -9.02 16.57 -2.40
CA ILE A 126 -8.93 17.87 -3.06
C ILE A 126 -7.50 18.10 -3.58
N ILE A 127 -6.48 17.85 -2.77
CA ILE A 127 -5.08 18.01 -3.18
C ILE A 127 -4.75 17.12 -4.37
N ILE A 128 -5.15 15.83 -4.34
CA ILE A 128 -4.96 14.92 -5.47
C ILE A 128 -5.66 15.43 -6.72
N GLY A 129 -6.90 15.90 -6.59
CA GLY A 129 -7.70 16.45 -7.70
C GLY A 129 -7.05 17.67 -8.32
N VAL A 130 -6.61 18.62 -7.50
CA VAL A 130 -5.91 19.84 -7.95
C VAL A 130 -4.58 19.50 -8.62
N LEU A 131 -3.77 18.61 -8.03
CA LEU A 131 -2.54 18.14 -8.65
C LEU A 131 -2.80 17.44 -9.99
N GLY A 132 -3.88 16.66 -10.10
CA GLY A 132 -4.30 16.02 -11.34
C GLY A 132 -4.70 17.04 -12.42
N ALA A 133 -5.52 18.02 -12.08
CA ALA A 133 -5.91 19.10 -13.00
C ALA A 133 -4.70 19.93 -13.43
N PHE A 134 -3.81 20.27 -12.49
CA PHE A 134 -2.57 20.96 -12.78
C PHE A 134 -1.67 20.16 -13.72
N ASN A 135 -1.58 18.85 -13.52
CA ASN A 135 -0.82 17.95 -14.38
C ASN A 135 -1.36 17.93 -15.83
N VAL A 136 -2.68 18.05 -16.02
CA VAL A 136 -3.31 18.19 -17.33
C VAL A 136 -2.97 19.55 -17.95
N ILE A 137 -3.04 20.64 -17.19
CA ILE A 137 -2.66 21.98 -17.67
C ILE A 137 -1.19 22.01 -18.12
N LEU A 138 -0.30 21.43 -17.32
CA LEU A 138 1.12 21.30 -17.66
C LEU A 138 1.34 20.51 -18.95
N SER A 139 0.48 19.53 -19.26
CA SER A 139 0.61 18.72 -20.50
C SER A 139 0.47 19.53 -21.79
N TYR A 140 -0.18 20.70 -21.73
CA TYR A 140 -0.25 21.62 -22.87
C TYR A 140 1.05 22.41 -23.13
N ILE A 141 2.02 22.33 -22.22
CA ILE A 141 3.33 22.99 -22.33
C ILE A 141 4.42 21.91 -22.28
N PRO A 142 4.71 21.23 -23.41
CA PRO A 142 5.58 20.05 -23.43
C PRO A 142 6.98 20.29 -22.87
N TRP A 143 7.60 21.42 -23.23
CA TRP A 143 8.96 21.75 -22.79
C TRP A 143 9.06 21.87 -21.26
N LEU A 144 8.00 22.30 -20.59
CA LEU A 144 7.97 22.43 -19.13
C LEU A 144 7.90 21.05 -18.47
N TRP A 145 7.15 20.12 -19.08
CA TRP A 145 7.12 18.72 -18.67
C TRP A 145 8.51 18.07 -18.79
N ASP A 146 9.22 18.34 -19.89
CA ASP A 146 10.58 17.84 -20.10
C ASP A 146 11.55 18.40 -19.06
N VAL A 147 11.48 19.70 -18.76
CA VAL A 147 12.28 20.33 -17.70
C VAL A 147 11.98 19.72 -16.33
N ILE A 148 10.71 19.53 -15.98
CA ILE A 148 10.32 18.90 -14.71
C ILE A 148 10.84 17.47 -14.63
N ASN A 149 10.74 16.69 -15.71
CA ASN A 149 11.24 15.33 -15.77
C ASN A 149 12.77 15.28 -15.64
N ILE A 150 13.49 16.19 -16.30
CA ILE A 150 14.93 16.34 -16.17
C ILE A 150 15.28 16.62 -14.70
N ILE A 151 14.63 17.60 -14.08
CA ILE A 151 14.87 17.95 -12.67
C ILE A 151 14.59 16.75 -11.77
N LYS A 152 13.43 16.09 -11.90
CA LYS A 152 13.07 14.91 -11.08
C LYS A 152 14.08 13.78 -11.22
N ARG A 153 14.54 13.51 -12.45
CA ARG A 153 15.49 12.44 -12.76
C ARG A 153 16.85 12.61 -12.07
N TYR A 154 17.29 13.85 -11.86
CA TYR A 154 18.57 14.14 -11.20
C TYR A 154 18.44 14.47 -9.71
N ILE A 155 17.37 15.14 -9.30
CA ILE A 155 17.21 15.58 -7.90
C ILE A 155 17.00 14.40 -6.95
N VAL A 156 16.24 13.38 -7.37
CA VAL A 156 15.93 12.21 -6.55
C VAL A 156 17.22 11.43 -6.19
N PRO A 157 18.07 11.02 -7.14
CA PRO A 157 19.35 10.39 -6.82
C PRO A 157 20.24 11.22 -5.90
N VAL A 158 20.35 12.53 -6.16
CA VAL A 158 21.17 13.45 -5.36
C VAL A 158 20.66 13.49 -3.91
N VAL A 159 19.36 13.59 -3.70
CA VAL A 159 18.75 13.56 -2.36
C VAL A 159 19.05 12.24 -1.64
N PHE A 160 18.92 11.09 -2.31
CA PHE A 160 19.26 9.79 -1.71
C PHE A 160 20.74 9.67 -1.33
N ILE A 161 21.64 10.15 -2.18
CA ILE A 161 23.08 10.18 -1.88
C ILE A 161 23.36 11.05 -0.66
N LEU A 162 22.79 12.26 -0.60
CA LEU A 162 22.95 13.17 0.52
C LEU A 162 22.35 12.60 1.82
N LEU A 163 21.18 11.97 1.75
CA LEU A 163 20.55 11.27 2.87
C LEU A 163 21.43 10.11 3.37
N GLY A 164 21.99 9.32 2.45
CA GLY A 164 22.91 8.25 2.77
C GLY A 164 24.16 8.76 3.49
N ILE A 165 24.78 9.82 2.97
CA ILE A 165 25.93 10.49 3.61
C ILE A 165 25.55 11.03 4.98
N TYR A 166 24.39 11.69 5.11
CA TYR A 166 23.92 12.24 6.37
C TYR A 166 23.71 11.17 7.44
N ILE A 167 23.10 10.02 7.08
CA ILE A 167 22.90 8.88 7.98
C ILE A 167 24.26 8.30 8.42
N LEU A 168 25.20 8.15 7.49
CA LEU A 168 26.56 7.66 7.80
C LEU A 168 27.32 8.60 8.74
N ARG A 169 27.08 9.91 8.66
CA ARG A 169 27.74 10.93 9.48
C ARG A 169 27.08 11.17 10.84
N LYS A 170 25.89 10.59 11.08
CA LYS A 170 25.15 10.70 12.35
C LYS A 170 25.46 9.54 13.33
N LYS A 171 26.39 8.66 12.96
CA LYS A 171 27.08 7.73 13.86
C LYS A 171 28.36 8.38 14.39
#